data_AF-A0A660QBB3-F1
#
_entry.id   AF-A0A660QBB3-F1
#
_cell.length_a   1.000
_cell.length_b   1.000
_cell.length_c   1.000
_cell.angle_alpha   90.00
_cell.angle_beta   90.00
_cell.angle_gamma   90.00
#
_symmetry.space_group_name_H-M   'P 1'
#
loop_
_entity.id
_entity.type
_entity.pdbx_description
1 polymer ?
#
loop_
_entity_poly.entity_id
_entity_poly.type
_entity_poly.pdbx_seq_one_letter_code
_entity_poly.pdbx_strand_id
1 'polypeptide(L)'
;EIFALKPLQKKVEASRKGVQAADEAFIPSVVTKGNYTYSQADAYNNGNSVREHYGTAGIYVSMPLFDSSKSTASQQARVDYMTVKTNLDQTKHSLSVQARQLDRELVLLKRSVKLAQKSVNDQKKLLKIAKVSLTNESITQEEYLRYEDALANAKANLYNFRAKQWQDLAQLAVIYGNDLKEIVK
;
A
#
# COMPACT_ATOMS: atom_id res chain seq x y z
N GLU A 1 6.74 -12.54 6.39
CA GLU A 1 5.66 -12.47 5.38
C GLU A 1 5.58 -11.03 4.87
N ILE A 2 5.34 -10.77 3.58
CA ILE A 2 5.27 -9.38 3.05
C ILE A 2 3.88 -8.81 3.33
N PHE A 3 3.78 -7.95 4.35
CA PHE A 3 2.50 -7.37 4.78
C PHE A 3 1.83 -6.53 3.69
N ALA A 4 2.61 -5.81 2.88
CA ALA A 4 2.12 -4.97 1.79
C ALA A 4 1.28 -5.74 0.75
N LEU A 5 1.33 -7.07 0.72
CA LEU A 5 0.53 -7.91 -0.17
C LEU A 5 -0.88 -8.20 0.34
N LYS A 6 -1.19 -7.97 1.62
CA LYS A 6 -2.50 -8.31 2.21
C LYS A 6 -3.70 -7.69 1.45
N PRO A 7 -3.68 -6.40 1.07
CA PRO A 7 -4.79 -5.82 0.30
C PRO A 7 -4.97 -6.49 -1.07
N LEU A 8 -3.87 -6.83 -1.75
CA LEU A 8 -3.93 -7.52 -3.05
C LEU A 8 -4.43 -8.96 -2.90
N GLN A 9 -4.04 -9.67 -1.85
CA GLN A 9 -4.59 -11.00 -1.54
C GLN A 9 -6.10 -10.93 -1.33
N LYS A 10 -6.58 -9.94 -0.58
CA LYS A 10 -8.03 -9.70 -0.39
C LYS A 10 -8.74 -9.35 -1.69
N LYS A 11 -8.07 -8.61 -2.59
CA LYS A 11 -8.60 -8.32 -3.93
C LYS A 11 -8.71 -9.59 -4.79
N VAL A 12 -7.73 -10.50 -4.73
CA VAL A 12 -7.80 -11.81 -5.40
C VAL A 12 -8.95 -12.64 -4.85
N GLU A 13 -9.12 -12.66 -3.53
CA GLU A 13 -10.21 -13.38 -2.86
C GLU A 13 -11.59 -12.83 -3.26
N ALA A 14 -11.74 -11.51 -3.29
CA ALA A 14 -12.96 -10.84 -3.75
C ALA A 14 -13.23 -11.13 -5.25
N SER A 15 -12.21 -11.08 -6.10
CA SER A 15 -12.37 -11.37 -7.53
C SER A 15 -12.74 -12.83 -7.78
N ARG A 16 -12.20 -13.78 -6.99
CA ARG A 16 -12.64 -15.18 -7.02
C ARG A 16 -14.12 -15.34 -6.65
N LYS A 17 -14.61 -14.57 -5.68
CA LYS A 17 -16.05 -14.51 -5.35
C LYS A 17 -16.89 -13.89 -6.47
N GLY A 18 -16.33 -12.94 -7.21
CA GLY A 18 -16.94 -12.42 -8.44
C GLY A 18 -17.14 -13.49 -9.51
N VAL A 19 -16.16 -14.37 -9.72
CA VAL A 19 -16.30 -15.54 -10.61
C VAL A 19 -17.42 -16.46 -10.14
N GLN A 20 -17.44 -16.77 -8.84
CA GLN A 20 -18.48 -17.61 -8.25
C GLN A 20 -19.88 -17.00 -8.46
N ALA A 21 -20.06 -15.70 -8.22
CA ALA A 21 -21.33 -15.02 -8.44
C ALA A 21 -21.76 -15.01 -9.93
N ALA A 22 -20.80 -14.90 -10.85
CA ALA A 22 -21.07 -14.97 -12.29
C ALA A 22 -21.48 -16.38 -12.73
N ASP A 23 -20.88 -17.42 -12.14
CA ASP A 23 -21.26 -18.81 -12.37
C ASP A 23 -22.63 -19.15 -11.74
N GLU A 24 -22.94 -18.59 -10.57
CA GLU A 24 -24.24 -18.75 -9.90
C GLU A 24 -25.39 -18.09 -10.66
N ALA A 25 -25.11 -17.17 -11.59
CA ALA A 25 -26.13 -16.54 -12.43
C ALA A 25 -26.86 -17.51 -13.37
N PHE A 26 -26.33 -18.73 -13.54
CA PHE A 26 -26.98 -19.82 -14.28
C PHE A 26 -27.93 -20.68 -13.41
N ILE A 27 -27.90 -20.50 -12.09
CA ILE A 27 -28.73 -21.24 -11.15
C ILE A 27 -30.09 -20.50 -11.00
N PRO A 28 -31.21 -21.22 -10.81
CA PRO A 28 -32.49 -20.58 -10.52
C PRO A 28 -32.41 -19.59 -9.36
N SER A 29 -32.91 -18.38 -9.57
CA SER A 29 -33.14 -17.41 -8.51
C SER A 29 -34.56 -17.56 -7.97
N VAL A 30 -34.68 -17.53 -6.64
CA VAL A 30 -35.97 -17.54 -5.94
C VAL A 30 -36.16 -16.20 -5.25
N VAL A 31 -37.22 -15.48 -5.61
CA VAL A 31 -37.52 -14.15 -5.10
C VAL A 31 -38.92 -14.16 -4.50
N THR A 32 -39.04 -13.75 -3.25
CA THR A 32 -40.33 -13.52 -2.61
C THR A 32 -40.71 -12.05 -2.78
N LYS A 33 -41.95 -11.77 -3.18
CA LYS A 33 -42.47 -10.41 -3.24
C LYS A 33 -43.80 -10.35 -2.51
N GLY A 34 -43.95 -9.32 -1.70
CA GLY A 34 -45.21 -8.96 -1.08
C GLY A 34 -45.50 -7.50 -1.33
N ASN A 35 -46.73 -7.17 -1.67
CA ASN A 35 -47.21 -5.79 -1.70
C ASN A 35 -48.49 -5.66 -0.91
N TYR A 36 -48.68 -4.49 -0.34
CA TYR A 36 -49.92 -4.08 0.29
C TYR A 36 -50.28 -2.71 -0.27
N THR A 37 -51.52 -2.55 -0.69
CA THR A 37 -52.00 -1.36 -1.37
C THR A 37 -53.36 -1.00 -0.84
N TYR A 38 -53.51 0.22 -0.35
CA TYR A 38 -54.80 0.82 -0.07
C TYR A 38 -55.22 1.64 -1.29
N SER A 39 -56.36 1.30 -1.87
CA SER A 39 -56.93 2.00 -3.02
C SER A 39 -58.16 2.76 -2.58
N GLN A 40 -58.18 4.06 -2.90
CA GLN A 40 -59.34 4.91 -2.68
C GLN A 40 -59.69 5.65 -3.97
N ALA A 41 -60.95 5.59 -4.37
CA ALA A 41 -61.45 6.32 -5.52
C ALA A 41 -62.91 6.74 -5.30
N ASP A 42 -63.22 7.98 -5.70
CA ASP A 42 -64.58 8.52 -5.66
C ASP A 42 -65.11 8.64 -7.09
N ALA A 43 -66.30 8.12 -7.35
CA ALA A 43 -66.92 8.13 -8.67
C ALA A 43 -67.65 9.45 -8.93
N TYR A 44 -67.32 10.10 -10.06
CA TYR A 44 -67.77 11.47 -10.35
C TYR A 44 -69.28 11.61 -10.64
N ASN A 45 -69.96 10.52 -11.03
CA ASN A 45 -71.29 10.57 -11.62
C ASN A 45 -72.40 9.90 -10.80
N ASN A 46 -72.06 9.20 -9.71
CA ASN A 46 -73.03 8.45 -8.91
C ASN A 46 -72.80 8.56 -7.40
N GLY A 47 -71.80 9.31 -6.94
CA GLY A 47 -71.52 9.53 -5.52
C GLY A 47 -70.97 8.31 -4.77
N ASN A 48 -70.62 7.24 -5.47
CA ASN A 48 -70.04 6.06 -4.84
C ASN A 48 -68.55 6.27 -4.54
N SER A 49 -68.08 5.75 -3.41
CA SER A 49 -66.67 5.71 -3.05
C SER A 49 -66.21 4.27 -2.88
N VAL A 50 -65.04 3.94 -3.40
CA VAL A 50 -64.36 2.66 -3.21
C VAL A 50 -63.19 2.92 -2.29
N ARG A 51 -63.11 2.15 -1.20
CA ARG A 51 -61.98 2.13 -0.26
C ARG A 51 -61.65 0.68 0.02
N GLU A 52 -60.59 0.18 -0.60
CA GLU A 52 -60.25 -1.23 -0.55
C GLU A 52 -58.78 -1.44 -0.19
N HIS A 53 -58.54 -2.53 0.52
CA HIS A 53 -57.22 -2.97 0.92
C HIS A 53 -56.87 -4.24 0.13
N TYR A 54 -55.78 -4.19 -0.63
CA TYR A 54 -55.26 -5.32 -1.37
C TYR A 54 -53.89 -5.72 -0.81
N GLY A 55 -53.73 -6.99 -0.47
CA GLY A 55 -52.45 -7.59 -0.18
C GLY A 55 -52.16 -8.70 -1.18
N THR A 56 -50.96 -8.75 -1.74
CA THR A 56 -50.50 -9.94 -2.48
C THR A 56 -49.14 -10.37 -1.97
N ALA A 57 -48.92 -11.68 -1.94
CA ALA A 57 -47.65 -12.29 -1.63
C ALA A 57 -47.42 -13.44 -2.61
N GLY A 58 -46.22 -13.54 -3.17
CA GLY A 58 -45.87 -14.53 -4.17
C GLY A 58 -44.41 -14.93 -4.10
N ILE A 59 -44.14 -16.18 -4.50
CA ILE A 59 -42.79 -16.72 -4.69
C ILE A 59 -42.56 -16.83 -6.19
N TYR A 60 -41.47 -16.23 -6.68
CA TYR A 60 -41.10 -16.18 -8.09
C TYR A 60 -39.80 -16.95 -8.28
N VAL A 61 -39.79 -17.92 -9.19
CA VAL A 61 -38.58 -18.66 -9.58
C VAL A 61 -38.21 -18.27 -11.00
N SER A 62 -36.97 -17.85 -11.22
CA SER A 62 -36.47 -17.45 -12.55
C SER A 62 -35.14 -18.12 -12.85
N MET A 63 -35.07 -18.84 -13.98
CA MET A 63 -33.86 -19.50 -14.48
C MET A 63 -33.67 -19.21 -15.97
N PRO A 64 -32.52 -18.62 -16.39
CA PRO A 64 -32.22 -18.45 -17.79
C PRO A 64 -31.83 -19.80 -18.42
N LEU A 65 -32.58 -20.25 -19.44
CA LEU A 65 -32.27 -21.49 -20.16
C LEU A 65 -31.23 -21.27 -21.27
N PHE A 66 -31.36 -20.15 -22.00
CA PHE A 66 -30.47 -19.76 -23.09
C PHE A 66 -30.18 -18.26 -23.01
N ASP A 67 -29.09 -17.89 -22.34
CA ASP A 67 -28.63 -16.50 -22.25
C ASP A 67 -27.10 -16.46 -22.44
N SER A 68 -26.66 -16.07 -23.63
CA SER A 68 -25.24 -15.96 -23.97
C SER A 68 -24.53 -14.86 -23.19
N SER A 69 -25.23 -13.83 -22.73
CA SER A 69 -24.64 -12.73 -21.97
C SER A 69 -24.08 -13.19 -20.63
N LYS A 70 -24.70 -14.21 -20.00
CA LYS A 70 -24.22 -14.83 -18.75
C LYS A 70 -22.91 -15.57 -18.95
N SER A 71 -22.76 -16.26 -20.09
CA SER A 71 -21.52 -16.97 -20.43
C SER A 71 -20.36 -16.01 -20.61
N THR A 72 -20.59 -14.92 -21.37
CA THR A 72 -19.60 -13.85 -21.54
C THR A 72 -19.24 -13.21 -20.20
N ALA A 73 -20.22 -12.97 -19.32
CA ALA A 73 -19.97 -12.41 -17.98
C ALA A 73 -19.11 -13.34 -17.09
N SER A 74 -19.35 -14.66 -17.12
CA SER A 74 -18.50 -15.63 -16.40
C SER A 74 -17.07 -15.64 -16.95
N GLN A 75 -16.91 -15.65 -18.28
CA GLN A 75 -15.58 -15.58 -18.91
C GLN A 75 -14.84 -14.29 -18.53
N GLN A 76 -15.53 -13.14 -18.58
CA GLN A 76 -14.95 -11.86 -18.17
C GLN A 76 -14.50 -11.89 -16.71
N ALA A 77 -15.34 -12.38 -15.80
CA ALA A 77 -14.99 -12.49 -14.39
C ALA A 77 -13.74 -13.38 -14.16
N ARG A 78 -13.58 -14.45 -14.95
CA ARG A 78 -12.39 -15.32 -14.90
C ARG A 78 -11.13 -14.58 -15.39
N VAL A 79 -11.24 -13.82 -16.48
CA VAL A 79 -10.14 -13.00 -17.00
C VAL A 79 -9.74 -11.93 -15.97
N ASP A 80 -10.71 -11.29 -15.32
CA ASP A 80 -10.48 -10.30 -14.26
C ASP A 80 -9.75 -10.95 -13.08
N TYR A 81 -10.18 -12.14 -12.64
CA TYR A 81 -9.50 -12.90 -11.59
C TYR A 81 -8.05 -13.24 -11.94
N MET A 82 -7.81 -13.72 -13.16
CA MET A 82 -6.46 -14.02 -13.63
C MET A 82 -5.58 -12.77 -13.70
N THR A 83 -6.14 -11.63 -14.09
CA THR A 83 -5.46 -10.34 -14.13
C THR A 83 -5.06 -9.89 -12.72
N VAL A 84 -5.99 -9.94 -11.76
CA VAL A 84 -5.72 -9.56 -10.36
C VAL A 84 -4.70 -10.51 -9.73
N LYS A 85 -4.79 -11.82 -10.00
CA LYS A 85 -3.81 -12.81 -9.54
C LYS A 85 -2.42 -12.55 -10.11
N THR A 86 -2.33 -12.27 -11.40
CA THR A 86 -1.04 -11.95 -12.06
C THR A 86 -0.41 -10.69 -11.45
N ASN A 87 -1.21 -9.66 -11.17
CA ASN A 87 -0.76 -8.45 -10.50
C ASN A 87 -0.24 -8.74 -9.07
N LEU A 88 -0.92 -9.62 -8.31
CA LEU A 88 -0.42 -10.07 -7.01
C LEU A 88 0.97 -10.73 -7.14
N ASP A 89 1.15 -11.62 -8.10
CA ASP A 89 2.41 -12.35 -8.30
C ASP A 89 3.54 -11.40 -8.74
N GLN A 90 3.26 -10.48 -9.67
CA GLN A 90 4.20 -9.44 -10.10
C GLN A 90 4.60 -8.51 -8.95
N THR A 91 3.62 -8.04 -8.17
CA THR A 91 3.88 -7.18 -7.00
C THR A 91 4.69 -7.91 -5.94
N LYS A 92 4.37 -9.19 -5.68
CA LYS A 92 5.14 -10.04 -4.77
C LYS A 92 6.59 -10.18 -5.21
N HIS A 93 6.82 -10.41 -6.50
CA HIS A 93 8.17 -10.51 -7.05
C HIS A 93 8.93 -9.19 -6.90
N SER A 94 8.32 -8.07 -7.32
CA SER A 94 8.89 -6.73 -7.23
C SER A 94 9.28 -6.36 -5.80
N LEU A 95 8.37 -6.53 -4.83
CA LEU A 95 8.64 -6.26 -3.42
C LEU A 95 9.72 -7.16 -2.83
N SER A 96 9.79 -8.43 -3.28
CA SER A 96 10.85 -9.35 -2.84
C SER A 96 12.23 -8.94 -3.35
N VAL A 97 12.31 -8.48 -4.60
CA VAL A 97 13.55 -7.95 -5.18
C VAL A 97 13.95 -6.66 -4.47
N GLN A 98 13.01 -5.75 -4.25
CA GLN A 98 13.24 -4.48 -3.55
C GLN A 98 13.74 -4.71 -2.12
N ALA A 99 13.10 -5.60 -1.35
CA ALA A 99 13.53 -5.93 0.00
C ALA A 99 14.97 -6.48 0.03
N ARG A 100 15.31 -7.40 -0.89
CA ARG A 100 16.68 -7.93 -1.00
C ARG A 100 17.71 -6.86 -1.37
N GLN A 101 17.33 -5.89 -2.21
CA GLN A 101 18.20 -4.79 -2.56
C GLN A 101 18.45 -3.88 -1.36
N LEU A 102 17.39 -3.52 -0.61
CA LEU A 102 17.48 -2.73 0.62
C LEU A 102 18.33 -3.41 1.68
N ASP A 103 18.19 -4.73 1.88
CA ASP A 103 19.02 -5.48 2.83
C ASP A 103 20.52 -5.39 2.48
N ARG A 104 20.86 -5.55 1.19
CA ARG A 104 22.24 -5.43 0.72
C ARG A 104 22.76 -4.00 0.89
N GLU A 105 21.95 -3.00 0.57
CA GLU A 105 22.28 -1.58 0.71
C GLU A 105 22.52 -1.21 2.19
N LEU A 106 21.69 -1.70 3.11
CA LEU A 106 21.86 -1.50 4.55
C LEU A 106 23.18 -2.06 5.08
N VAL A 107 23.63 -3.22 4.58
CA VAL A 107 24.94 -3.78 4.95
C VAL A 107 26.08 -2.86 4.51
N LEU A 108 26.00 -2.30 3.30
CA LEU A 108 26.98 -1.34 2.79
C LEU A 108 26.93 -0.02 3.58
N LEU A 109 25.73 0.51 3.84
CA LEU A 109 25.54 1.74 4.60
C LEU A 109 26.07 1.65 6.03
N LYS A 110 25.90 0.52 6.72
CA LYS A 110 26.51 0.31 8.05
C LYS A 110 28.03 0.46 8.02
N ARG A 111 28.68 -0.04 6.97
CA ARG A 111 30.13 0.13 6.77
C ARG A 111 30.48 1.60 6.46
N SER A 112 29.71 2.25 5.61
CA SER A 112 29.88 3.68 5.27
C SER A 112 29.72 4.59 6.48
N VAL A 113 28.72 4.35 7.34
CA VAL A 113 28.55 5.09 8.61
C VAL A 113 29.75 4.91 9.52
N LYS A 114 30.27 3.68 9.67
CA LYS A 114 31.47 3.42 10.48
C LYS A 114 32.70 4.16 9.94
N LEU A 115 32.88 4.16 8.61
CA LEU A 115 33.98 4.87 7.96
C LEU A 115 33.84 6.39 8.10
N ALA A 116 32.65 6.94 7.88
CA ALA A 116 32.38 8.37 8.04
C ALA A 116 32.57 8.82 9.49
N GLN A 117 32.18 8.00 10.48
CA GLN A 117 32.43 8.28 11.88
C GLN A 117 33.92 8.34 12.21
N LYS A 118 34.72 7.46 11.63
CA LYS A 118 36.19 7.50 11.76
C LYS A 118 36.76 8.77 11.12
N SER A 119 36.31 9.11 9.91
CA SER A 119 36.71 10.34 9.21
C SER A 119 36.43 11.60 10.05
N VAL A 120 35.25 11.70 10.67
CA VAL A 120 34.92 12.80 11.60
C VAL A 120 35.90 12.85 12.78
N ASN A 121 36.26 11.71 13.35
CA ASN A 121 37.19 11.66 14.47
C ASN A 121 38.61 12.09 14.07
N ASP A 122 39.05 11.68 12.88
CA ASP A 122 40.37 12.05 12.36
C ASP A 122 40.41 13.56 12.02
N GLN A 123 39.38 14.11 11.39
CA GLN A 123 39.28 15.56 11.12
C GLN A 123 39.19 16.39 12.40
N LYS A 124 38.54 15.89 13.46
CA LYS A 124 38.57 16.54 14.78
C LYS A 124 39.98 16.63 15.37
N LYS A 125 40.82 15.59 15.16
CA LYS A 125 42.22 15.60 15.63
C LYS A 125 43.06 16.57 14.82
N LEU A 126 42.91 16.57 13.49
CA LEU A 126 43.61 17.50 12.61
C LEU A 126 43.26 18.95 12.94
N LEU A 127 41.98 19.27 13.16
CA LEU A 127 41.56 20.60 13.56
C LEU A 127 42.19 21.04 14.90
N LYS A 128 42.31 20.13 15.87
CA LYS A 128 43.01 20.43 17.14
C LYS A 128 44.49 20.76 16.92
N ILE A 129 45.17 20.02 16.03
CA ILE A 129 46.57 20.29 15.69
C ILE A 129 46.68 21.64 14.99
N ALA A 130 45.84 21.90 13.98
CA ALA A 130 45.81 23.16 13.26
C ALA A 130 45.57 24.36 14.20
N LYS A 131 44.71 24.21 15.22
CA LYS A 131 44.49 25.25 16.23
C LYS A 131 45.77 25.61 17.00
N VAL A 132 46.57 24.61 17.37
CA VAL A 132 47.87 24.83 18.03
C VAL A 132 48.84 25.51 17.06
N SER A 133 48.92 25.04 15.81
CA SER A 133 49.78 25.63 14.79
C SER A 133 49.43 27.08 14.48
N LEU A 134 48.14 27.43 14.45
CA LEU A 134 47.68 28.81 14.27
C LEU A 134 48.09 29.70 15.44
N THR A 135 47.96 29.16 16.67
CA THR A 135 48.37 29.87 17.90
C THR A 135 49.88 30.13 17.92
N ASN A 136 50.66 29.21 17.34
CA ASN A 136 52.10 29.34 17.17
C ASN A 136 52.50 30.09 15.88
N GLU A 137 51.54 30.77 15.23
CA GLU A 137 51.73 31.54 13.98
C GLU A 137 52.37 30.75 12.83
N SER A 138 52.31 29.41 12.89
CA SER A 138 52.91 28.50 11.91
C SER A 138 51.99 28.21 10.71
N ILE A 139 50.71 28.56 10.81
CA ILE A 139 49.72 28.54 9.73
C ILE A 139 48.88 29.82 9.76
N THR A 140 48.25 30.14 8.64
CA THR A 140 47.34 31.29 8.51
C THR A 140 45.92 30.97 9.00
N GLN A 141 45.13 32.02 9.27
CA GLN A 141 43.71 31.87 9.59
C GLN A 141 42.93 31.18 8.46
N GLU A 142 43.26 31.46 7.20
CA GLU A 142 42.63 30.82 6.04
C GLU A 142 42.90 29.30 6.04
N GLU A 143 44.14 28.88 6.29
CA GLU A 143 44.47 27.46 6.41
C GLU A 143 43.74 26.78 7.56
N TYR A 144 43.60 27.45 8.70
CA TYR A 144 42.79 26.95 9.82
C TYR A 144 41.31 26.77 9.43
N LEU A 145 40.70 27.73 8.74
CA LEU A 145 39.32 27.63 8.26
C LEU A 145 39.10 26.42 7.34
N ARG A 146 40.09 26.08 6.50
CA ARG A 146 40.01 24.86 5.65
C ARG A 146 39.88 23.58 6.47
N TYR A 147 40.48 23.50 7.66
CA TYR A 147 40.27 22.36 8.57
C TYR A 147 38.87 22.36 9.22
N GLU A 148 38.31 23.53 9.51
CA GLU A 148 36.92 23.64 9.98
C GLU A 148 35.94 23.18 8.90
N ASP A 149 36.13 23.61 7.66
CA ASP A 149 35.35 23.17 6.50
C ASP A 149 35.48 21.66 6.29
N ALA A 150 36.70 21.11 6.38
CA ALA A 150 36.92 19.66 6.26
C ALA A 150 36.16 18.87 7.35
N LEU A 151 36.15 19.37 8.59
CA LEU A 151 35.38 18.76 9.67
C LEU A 151 33.86 18.90 9.44
N ALA A 152 33.39 20.06 8.98
CA ALA A 152 31.98 20.27 8.66
C ALA A 152 31.51 19.31 7.55
N ASN A 153 32.29 19.19 6.48
CA ASN A 153 32.03 18.25 5.38
C ASN A 153 32.01 16.79 5.84
N ALA A 154 32.97 16.38 6.69
CA ALA A 154 32.98 15.03 7.26
C ALA A 154 31.74 14.74 8.11
N LYS A 155 31.27 15.71 8.90
CA LYS A 155 30.03 15.59 9.69
C LYS A 155 28.81 15.50 8.79
N ALA A 156 28.72 16.33 7.75
CA ALA A 156 27.62 16.30 6.78
C ALA A 156 27.52 14.92 6.11
N ASN A 157 28.65 14.35 5.68
CA ASN A 157 28.69 13.00 5.11
C ASN A 157 28.21 11.92 6.10
N LEU A 158 28.62 11.99 7.36
CA LEU A 158 28.13 11.07 8.40
C LEU A 158 26.61 11.16 8.56
N TYR A 159 26.05 12.36 8.61
CA TYR A 159 24.60 12.56 8.73
C TYR A 159 23.86 12.07 7.50
N ASN A 160 24.38 12.31 6.29
CA ASN A 160 23.80 11.79 5.05
C ASN A 160 23.73 10.26 5.04
N PHE A 161 24.81 9.57 5.41
CA PHE A 161 24.78 8.10 5.48
C PHE A 161 23.81 7.56 6.53
N ARG A 162 23.71 8.24 7.69
CA ARG A 162 22.72 7.86 8.71
C ARG A 162 21.30 8.08 8.22
N ALA A 163 21.00 9.23 7.63
CA ALA A 163 19.68 9.55 7.10
C ALA A 163 19.25 8.52 6.04
N LYS A 164 20.16 8.17 5.14
CA LYS A 164 19.92 7.13 4.13
C LYS A 164 19.71 5.75 4.75
N GLN A 165 20.48 5.38 5.77
CA GLN A 165 20.25 4.14 6.53
C GLN A 165 18.85 4.10 7.16
N TRP A 166 18.39 5.20 7.77
CA TRP A 166 17.05 5.29 8.34
C TRP A 166 15.95 5.19 7.28
N GLN A 167 16.15 5.84 6.12
CA GLN A 167 15.23 5.77 4.99
C GLN A 167 15.06 4.33 4.49
N ASP A 168 16.16 3.61 4.28
CA ASP A 168 16.12 2.24 3.75
C ASP A 168 15.49 1.27 4.76
N LEU A 169 15.78 1.47 6.05
CA LEU A 169 15.21 0.67 7.12
C LEU A 169 13.70 0.94 7.25
N ALA A 170 13.26 2.19 7.13
CA ALA A 170 11.84 2.53 7.09
C ALA A 170 11.12 1.92 5.87
N GLN A 171 11.74 1.93 4.69
CA GLN A 171 11.18 1.29 3.50
C GLN A 171 11.02 -0.23 3.71
N LEU A 172 12.04 -0.87 4.28
CA LEU A 172 11.99 -2.31 4.59
C LEU A 172 10.86 -2.62 5.60
N ALA A 173 10.69 -1.77 6.61
CA ALA A 173 9.63 -1.89 7.60
C ALA A 173 8.24 -1.80 6.96
N VAL A 174 8.02 -0.87 6.03
CA VAL A 174 6.76 -0.74 5.29
C VAL A 174 6.46 -2.01 4.47
N ILE A 175 7.46 -2.60 3.82
CA ILE A 175 7.29 -3.83 3.05
C ILE A 175 6.84 -4.98 3.95
N TYR A 176 7.47 -5.15 5.11
CA TYR A 176 7.15 -6.23 6.05
C TYR A 176 6.02 -5.93 7.03
N GLY A 177 5.56 -4.68 7.11
CA GLY A 177 4.52 -4.25 8.04
C GLY A 177 4.98 -4.22 9.50
N ASN A 178 6.28 -4.03 9.74
CA ASN A 178 6.79 -3.80 11.09
C ASN A 178 6.44 -2.36 11.52
N ASP A 179 6.10 -2.18 12.80
CA ASP A 179 5.74 -0.86 13.32
C ASP A 179 6.96 0.08 13.27
N LEU A 180 6.84 1.17 12.51
CA LEU A 180 7.88 2.18 12.36
C LEU A 180 8.24 2.84 13.70
N LYS A 181 7.31 2.84 14.67
CA LYS A 181 7.53 3.40 16.02
C LYS A 181 8.54 2.61 16.85
N GLU A 182 8.66 1.30 16.64
CA GLU A 182 9.63 0.48 17.37
C GLU A 182 11.04 0.55 16.78
N ILE A 183 11.13 1.02 15.54
CA ILE A 183 12.34 1.01 14.74
C ILE A 183 13.20 2.26 14.99
N VAL A 184 12.58 3.39 15.28
CA VAL A 184 13.25 4.66 15.62
C VAL A 184 13.24 4.81 17.15
N LYS A 185 14.25 4.27 17.82
CA LYS A 185 14.57 4.53 19.23
C LYS A 185 15.94 5.15 19.36
#